data_AF-A0A452Y0V9-F1
#
_entry.id   AF-A0A452Y0V9-F1
#
_cell.length_a   1.000
_cell.length_b   1.000
_cell.length_c   1.000
_cell.angle_alpha   90.00
_cell.angle_beta   90.00
_cell.angle_gamma   90.00
#
_symmetry.space_group_name_H-M   'P 1'
#
loop_
_entity.id
_entity.type
_entity.pdbx_description
1 polymer ?
#
loop_
_entity_poly.entity_id
_entity_poly.type
_entity_poly.pdbx_seq_one_letter_code
_entity_poly.pdbx_strand_id
1 'polypeptide(L)'
;MEKINYCLIIIWYLILQNVPHIDFRLSNNTKKMVCSYQKMLSKIKLLINHESARENNGVSQYAGHANPIQTDRGEQQHIHRTSMLPMGETKYFIIVMHPAEDRRKHKPAKFLFRLKSLYLDGFLHDNIWQLFKGTRLAGVDEAASSQWSRELTFKCNYNDLKPDYFNLRTGLYGQEETLSAITSYGTIDIEEVKIGLSRTIATVSEATRFPSLSRHIMFGFNSGENVPVDDIEQLEGQPGWKSFSYIVTNWKINCKRVLRGQEKFTPVPGFPTYESVVDHIGVSLCITELD
;
A
#
# COMPACT_ATOMS: atom_id res chain seq x y z
N MET A 1 -2.00 9.29 43.62
CA MET A 1 -2.91 9.47 42.47
C MET A 1 -2.21 8.94 41.20
N GLU A 2 -1.79 7.66 41.20
CA GLU A 2 -0.81 7.12 40.22
C GLU A 2 -1.20 5.78 39.58
N LYS A 3 -2.33 5.18 39.96
CA LYS A 3 -2.74 3.86 39.44
C LYS A 3 -3.49 3.88 38.10
N ILE A 4 -3.85 5.05 37.58
CA ILE A 4 -4.63 5.17 36.34
C ILE A 4 -3.74 5.07 35.07
N ASN A 5 -2.44 5.40 35.17
CA ASN A 5 -1.57 5.41 33.98
C ASN A 5 -1.16 4.01 33.49
N TYR A 6 -1.04 3.01 34.37
CA TYR A 6 -0.61 1.66 33.93
C TYR A 6 -1.67 0.91 33.12
N CYS A 7 -2.97 1.16 33.35
CA CYS A 7 -4.03 0.49 32.59
C CYS A 7 -4.10 0.99 31.14
N LEU A 8 -3.91 2.29 30.88
CA LEU A 8 -3.92 2.85 29.53
C LEU A 8 -2.72 2.37 28.69
N ILE A 9 -1.57 2.13 29.34
CA ILE A 9 -0.33 1.68 28.71
C ILE A 9 -0.46 0.23 28.18
N ILE A 10 -1.08 -0.68 28.94
CA ILE A 10 -1.30 -2.07 28.52
C ILE A 10 -2.32 -2.15 27.38
N ILE A 11 -3.33 -1.27 27.40
CA ILE A 11 -4.37 -1.23 26.37
C ILE A 11 -3.78 -0.91 24.98
N TRP A 12 -2.75 -0.06 24.88
CA TRP A 12 -2.14 0.30 23.59
C TRP A 12 -1.32 -0.80 22.94
N TYR A 13 -0.48 -1.49 23.72
CA TYR A 13 0.19 -2.69 23.23
C TYR A 13 -0.87 -3.68 22.70
N LEU A 14 -1.99 -3.83 23.40
CA LEU A 14 -3.09 -4.69 22.95
C LEU A 14 -3.82 -4.15 21.71
N ILE A 15 -4.02 -2.84 21.56
CA ILE A 15 -4.67 -2.25 20.38
C ILE A 15 -3.87 -2.55 19.11
N LEU A 16 -2.55 -2.33 19.12
CA LEU A 16 -1.71 -2.62 17.96
C LEU A 16 -1.48 -4.12 17.73
N GLN A 17 -1.65 -4.96 18.76
CA GLN A 17 -1.68 -6.43 18.60
C GLN A 17 -2.99 -6.93 17.97
N ASN A 18 -4.08 -6.16 18.11
CA ASN A 18 -5.38 -6.46 17.49
C ASN A 18 -5.50 -5.88 16.08
N VAL A 19 -4.49 -5.15 15.59
CA VAL A 19 -4.42 -4.69 14.20
C VAL A 19 -4.17 -5.89 13.29
N PRO A 20 -4.88 -6.04 12.16
CA PRO A 20 -4.64 -7.16 11.24
C PRO A 20 -3.18 -7.25 10.78
N HIS A 21 -2.55 -8.41 11.01
CA HIS A 21 -1.22 -8.73 10.52
C HIS A 21 -1.30 -9.51 9.20
N ILE A 22 -0.68 -8.97 8.16
CA ILE A 22 -0.63 -9.56 6.83
C ILE A 22 0.82 -9.94 6.53
N ASP A 23 1.07 -11.23 6.42
CA ASP A 23 2.41 -11.76 6.13
C ASP A 23 2.84 -11.51 4.67
N PHE A 24 4.08 -11.06 4.51
CA PHE A 24 4.83 -11.08 3.26
C PHE A 24 6.14 -11.85 3.48
N ARG A 25 6.17 -13.11 3.05
CA ARG A 25 7.32 -14.00 3.23
C ARG A 25 8.22 -13.96 2.00
N LEU A 26 9.45 -13.54 2.17
CA LEU A 26 10.47 -13.58 1.12
C LEU A 26 10.89 -15.03 0.86
N SER A 27 11.32 -15.34 -0.36
CA SER A 27 11.71 -16.70 -0.75
C SER A 27 12.60 -16.70 -1.99
N ASN A 28 13.71 -17.44 -1.94
CA ASN A 28 14.56 -17.70 -3.11
C ASN A 28 13.84 -18.54 -4.19
N ASN A 29 12.80 -19.29 -3.81
CA ASN A 29 11.93 -19.95 -4.78
C ASN A 29 10.93 -18.93 -5.33
N THR A 30 11.04 -18.61 -6.62
CA THR A 30 10.23 -17.59 -7.32
C THR A 30 8.72 -17.89 -7.22
N LYS A 31 8.29 -19.15 -7.39
CA LYS A 31 6.87 -19.53 -7.24
C LYS A 31 6.35 -19.24 -5.83
N LYS A 32 7.11 -19.60 -4.79
CA LYS A 32 6.76 -19.27 -3.39
C LYS A 32 6.73 -17.76 -3.15
N MET A 33 7.68 -17.00 -3.72
CA MET A 33 7.75 -15.54 -3.61
C MET A 33 6.51 -14.87 -4.22
N VAL A 34 6.16 -15.24 -5.46
CA VAL A 34 4.96 -14.75 -6.16
C VAL A 34 3.70 -15.11 -5.37
N CYS A 35 3.56 -16.36 -4.92
CA CYS A 35 2.39 -16.80 -4.13
C CYS A 35 2.26 -16.00 -2.82
N SER A 36 3.37 -15.74 -2.15
CA SER A 36 3.43 -14.96 -0.91
C SER A 36 2.96 -13.52 -1.15
N TYR A 37 3.48 -12.87 -2.19
CA TYR A 37 3.11 -11.52 -2.58
C TYR A 37 1.65 -11.41 -3.02
N GLN A 38 1.15 -12.33 -3.84
CA GLN A 38 -0.25 -12.39 -4.25
C GLN A 38 -1.20 -12.55 -3.06
N LYS A 39 -0.85 -13.41 -2.09
CA LYS A 39 -1.61 -13.60 -0.85
C LYS A 39 -1.64 -12.32 -0.02
N MET A 40 -0.51 -11.60 0.09
CA MET A 40 -0.45 -10.31 0.77
C MET A 40 -1.43 -9.31 0.13
N LEU A 41 -1.33 -9.05 -1.17
CA LEU A 41 -2.22 -8.11 -1.87
C LEU A 41 -3.69 -8.53 -1.79
N SER A 42 -3.99 -9.82 -1.91
CA SER A 42 -5.35 -10.35 -1.80
C SER A 42 -5.94 -10.13 -0.40
N LYS A 43 -5.15 -10.31 0.66
CA LYS A 43 -5.56 -10.03 2.04
C LYS A 43 -5.81 -8.54 2.28
N ILE A 44 -4.99 -7.65 1.70
CA ILE A 44 -5.21 -6.20 1.77
C ILE A 44 -6.55 -5.85 1.11
N LYS A 45 -6.82 -6.36 -0.10
CA LYS A 45 -8.09 -6.13 -0.80
C LYS A 45 -9.29 -6.69 -0.05
N LEU A 46 -9.16 -7.89 0.54
CA LEU A 46 -10.20 -8.46 1.38
C LEU A 46 -10.49 -7.58 2.59
N LEU A 47 -9.44 -7.05 3.25
CA LEU A 47 -9.59 -6.14 4.38
C LEU A 47 -10.29 -4.84 3.97
N ILE A 48 -9.91 -4.25 2.84
CA ILE A 48 -10.57 -3.05 2.28
C ILE A 48 -12.06 -3.33 2.06
N ASN A 49 -12.39 -4.41 1.36
CA ASN A 49 -13.77 -4.76 1.04
C ASN A 49 -14.59 -5.06 2.29
N HIS A 50 -14.03 -5.80 3.25
CA HIS A 50 -14.68 -6.09 4.51
C HIS A 50 -15.01 -4.81 5.29
N GLU A 51 -14.04 -3.90 5.43
CA GLU A 51 -14.24 -2.65 6.16
C GLU A 51 -15.18 -1.70 5.42
N SER A 52 -15.07 -1.61 4.09
CA SER A 52 -16.01 -0.86 3.27
C SER A 52 -17.44 -1.41 3.42
N ALA A 53 -17.63 -2.73 3.37
CA ALA A 53 -18.94 -3.35 3.58
C ALA A 53 -19.49 -3.09 4.98
N ARG A 54 -18.64 -3.18 6.00
CA ARG A 54 -19.03 -2.91 7.39
C ARG A 54 -19.55 -1.49 7.60
N GLU A 55 -18.98 -0.52 6.88
CA GLU A 55 -19.39 0.88 6.90
C GLU A 55 -20.60 1.18 6.01
N ASN A 56 -20.92 0.28 5.09
CA ASN A 56 -21.96 0.45 4.07
C ASN A 56 -23.01 -0.67 4.14
N ASN A 57 -23.55 -0.92 5.34
CA ASN A 57 -24.67 -1.84 5.60
C ASN A 57 -24.49 -3.27 5.03
N GLY A 58 -23.25 -3.79 5.05
CA GLY A 58 -22.90 -5.13 4.58
C GLY A 58 -22.56 -5.23 3.10
N VAL A 59 -22.52 -4.12 2.35
CA VAL A 59 -22.23 -4.12 0.91
C VAL A 59 -20.95 -3.33 0.63
N SER A 60 -19.92 -3.98 0.09
CA SER A 60 -18.68 -3.28 -0.30
C SER A 60 -18.95 -2.20 -1.33
N GLN A 61 -18.30 -1.04 -1.17
CA GLN A 61 -18.40 0.06 -2.12
C GLN A 61 -17.41 -0.10 -3.27
N TYR A 62 -17.87 0.25 -4.47
CA TYR A 62 -17.07 0.24 -5.68
C TYR A 62 -17.29 1.53 -6.46
N ALA A 63 -16.22 2.07 -7.04
CA ALA A 63 -16.27 3.15 -8.00
C ALA A 63 -16.23 2.57 -9.42
N GLY A 64 -16.81 3.26 -10.39
CA GLY A 64 -16.97 2.75 -11.75
C GLY A 64 -18.43 2.54 -12.13
N HIS A 65 -18.81 2.90 -13.36
CA HIS A 65 -20.07 2.43 -13.93
C HIS A 65 -19.86 1.00 -14.45
N ALA A 66 -20.74 0.10 -14.06
CA ALA A 66 -20.69 -1.25 -14.54
C ALA A 66 -21.65 -1.39 -15.71
N ASN A 67 -21.13 -1.58 -16.93
CA ASN A 67 -21.95 -2.14 -17.99
C ASN A 67 -22.34 -3.55 -17.54
N PRO A 68 -23.64 -3.84 -17.35
CA PRO A 68 -24.05 -5.19 -17.02
C PRO A 68 -23.77 -6.07 -18.23
N ILE A 69 -22.88 -7.04 -18.07
CA ILE A 69 -22.72 -8.11 -19.04
C ILE A 69 -23.62 -9.24 -18.57
N GLN A 70 -24.67 -9.51 -19.33
CA GLN A 70 -25.43 -10.74 -19.16
C GLN A 70 -24.51 -11.89 -19.52
N THR A 71 -24.18 -12.71 -18.54
CA THR A 71 -23.58 -14.01 -18.81
C THR A 71 -24.62 -14.93 -19.45
N ASP A 72 -24.17 -15.98 -20.13
CA ASP A 72 -25.05 -17.03 -20.70
C ASP A 72 -25.97 -17.70 -19.66
N ARG A 73 -25.72 -17.47 -18.37
CA ARG A 73 -26.53 -17.94 -17.23
C ARG A 73 -27.51 -16.90 -16.68
N GLY A 74 -27.64 -15.74 -17.33
CA GLY A 74 -28.51 -14.65 -16.89
C GLY A 74 -27.98 -13.85 -15.68
N GLU A 75 -26.79 -14.17 -15.16
CA GLU A 75 -26.14 -13.39 -14.11
C GLU A 75 -25.54 -12.12 -14.73
N GLN A 76 -25.87 -10.95 -14.17
CA GLN A 76 -25.20 -9.70 -14.50
C GLN A 76 -23.81 -9.70 -13.87
N GLN A 77 -22.77 -9.81 -14.69
CA GLN A 77 -21.40 -9.54 -14.27
C GLN A 77 -21.04 -8.09 -14.56
N HIS A 78 -20.43 -7.44 -13.58
CA HIS A 78 -20.01 -6.05 -13.64
C HIS A 78 -18.49 -6.03 -13.87
N ILE A 79 -18.06 -5.75 -15.10
CA ILE A 79 -16.66 -5.99 -15.53
C ILE A 79 -15.69 -4.89 -15.09
N HIS A 80 -16.16 -3.69 -14.75
CA HIS A 80 -15.28 -2.57 -14.35
C HIS A 80 -15.72 -1.98 -13.01
N ARG A 81 -15.18 -2.53 -11.91
CA ARG A 81 -15.40 -2.03 -10.54
C ARG A 81 -14.07 -1.87 -9.80
N THR A 82 -13.74 -0.64 -9.44
CA THR A 82 -12.61 -0.31 -8.56
C THR A 82 -13.08 -0.37 -7.12
N SER A 83 -12.40 -1.11 -6.24
CA SER A 83 -12.80 -1.14 -4.81
C SER A 83 -12.60 0.22 -4.16
N MET A 84 -13.54 0.68 -3.35
CA MET A 84 -13.41 1.95 -2.62
C MET A 84 -12.83 1.71 -1.22
N LEU A 85 -11.96 2.62 -0.80
CA LEU A 85 -11.42 2.61 0.55
C LEU A 85 -12.50 2.99 1.58
N PRO A 86 -12.41 2.44 2.81
CA PRO A 86 -13.35 2.78 3.88
C PRO A 86 -13.30 4.27 4.23
N MET A 87 -14.44 4.81 4.63
CA MET A 87 -14.67 6.22 4.98
C MET A 87 -14.62 6.51 6.47
N GLY A 88 -14.80 5.46 7.30
CA GLY A 88 -14.98 5.61 8.74
C GLY A 88 -13.73 6.01 9.49
N GLU A 89 -13.69 5.67 10.77
CA GLU A 89 -12.55 5.98 11.63
C GLU A 89 -11.24 5.44 11.05
N THR A 90 -10.14 6.15 11.32
CA THR A 90 -8.83 5.75 10.80
C THR A 90 -8.42 4.43 11.42
N LYS A 91 -8.37 3.40 10.58
CA LYS A 91 -7.90 2.06 10.92
C LYS A 91 -6.53 1.79 10.35
N TYR A 92 -5.89 0.76 10.89
CA TYR A 92 -4.57 0.33 10.51
C TYR A 92 -4.54 -1.14 10.11
N PHE A 93 -3.50 -1.52 9.39
CA PHE A 93 -3.05 -2.90 9.22
C PHE A 93 -1.53 -2.94 9.22
N ILE A 94 -0.95 -4.09 9.55
CA ILE A 94 0.50 -4.28 9.62
C ILE A 94 0.92 -5.28 8.57
N ILE A 95 1.87 -4.90 7.72
CA ILE A 95 2.58 -5.85 6.86
C ILE A 95 3.78 -6.38 7.63
N VAL A 96 3.86 -7.70 7.77
CA VAL A 96 4.98 -8.39 8.41
C VAL A 96 5.83 -9.02 7.32
N MET A 97 6.97 -8.40 7.03
CA MET A 97 7.94 -8.91 6.06
C MET A 97 8.88 -9.91 6.73
N HIS A 98 8.79 -11.18 6.35
CA HIS A 98 9.65 -12.25 6.88
C HIS A 98 10.83 -12.50 5.94
N PRO A 99 12.04 -12.74 6.47
CA PRO A 99 13.20 -13.11 5.63
C PRO A 99 12.96 -14.41 4.87
N ALA A 100 13.78 -14.63 3.84
CA ALA A 100 13.86 -15.90 3.14
C ALA A 100 14.26 -17.04 4.09
N GLU A 101 13.86 -18.28 3.76
CA GLU A 101 14.02 -19.44 4.64
C GLU A 101 15.49 -19.77 4.99
N ASP A 102 16.44 -19.41 4.13
CA ASP A 102 17.89 -19.54 4.33
C ASP A 102 18.47 -18.40 5.19
N ARG A 103 17.72 -17.31 5.37
CA ARG A 103 18.08 -16.11 6.14
C ARG A 103 17.26 -15.93 7.41
N ARG A 104 16.74 -17.01 7.98
CA ARG A 104 15.89 -17.02 9.21
C ARG A 104 16.50 -16.34 10.44
N LYS A 105 17.81 -16.04 10.44
CA LYS A 105 18.46 -15.29 11.52
C LYS A 105 18.02 -13.81 11.56
N HIS A 106 17.54 -13.25 10.45
CA HIS A 106 17.01 -11.90 10.43
C HIS A 106 15.64 -11.85 11.11
N LYS A 107 15.39 -10.78 11.88
CA LYS A 107 14.06 -10.53 12.46
C LYS A 107 13.10 -10.08 11.35
N PRO A 108 11.80 -10.41 11.43
CA PRO A 108 10.81 -9.82 10.53
C PRO A 108 10.73 -8.30 10.72
N ALA A 109 10.55 -7.55 9.64
CA ALA A 109 10.20 -6.13 9.70
C ALA A 109 8.67 -5.98 9.74
N LYS A 110 8.18 -4.98 10.47
CA LYS A 110 6.75 -4.65 10.54
C LYS A 110 6.53 -3.22 10.07
N PHE A 111 5.57 -3.05 9.16
CA PHE A 111 5.24 -1.79 8.54
C PHE A 111 3.78 -1.44 8.84
N LEU A 112 3.53 -0.24 9.34
CA LEU A 112 2.20 0.22 9.73
C LEU A 112 1.56 1.00 8.59
N PHE A 113 0.44 0.51 8.09
CA PHE A 113 -0.31 1.16 7.01
C PHE A 113 -1.65 1.65 7.50
N ARG A 114 -2.05 2.81 7.00
CA ARG A 114 -3.37 3.38 7.21
C ARG A 114 -4.36 2.79 6.21
N LEU A 115 -5.45 2.19 6.68
CA LEU A 115 -6.38 1.48 5.79
C LEU A 115 -7.13 2.42 4.84
N LYS A 116 -7.57 3.60 5.32
CA LYS A 116 -8.38 4.54 4.53
C LYS A 116 -7.66 5.20 3.35
N SER A 117 -6.32 5.21 3.36
CA SER A 117 -5.50 5.81 2.28
C SER A 117 -4.46 4.86 1.70
N LEU A 118 -4.21 3.72 2.35
CA LEU A 118 -3.09 2.82 2.10
C LEU A 118 -1.71 3.45 2.29
N TYR A 119 -1.60 4.62 2.93
CA TYR A 119 -0.30 5.22 3.19
C TYR A 119 0.45 4.48 4.30
N LEU A 120 1.78 4.40 4.14
CA LEU A 120 2.68 3.92 5.16
C LEU A 120 2.86 5.02 6.21
N ASP A 121 2.53 4.72 7.47
CA ASP A 121 2.62 5.66 8.58
C ASP A 121 3.93 5.47 9.38
N GLY A 122 4.58 4.31 9.28
CA GLY A 122 5.87 4.03 9.91
C GLY A 122 6.27 2.56 9.91
N PHE A 123 7.29 2.22 10.69
CA PHE A 123 7.79 0.85 10.86
C PHE A 123 8.18 0.56 12.32
N LEU A 124 8.21 -0.71 12.72
CA LEU A 124 8.61 -1.12 14.07
C LEU A 124 10.12 -1.40 14.13
N HIS A 125 10.80 -0.78 15.08
CA HIS A 125 12.21 -1.07 15.39
C HIS A 125 12.42 -1.03 16.90
N ASP A 126 13.05 -2.07 17.46
CA ASP A 126 13.26 -2.23 18.91
C ASP A 126 12.00 -2.01 19.77
N ASN A 127 10.87 -2.56 19.30
CA ASN A 127 9.54 -2.43 19.91
C ASN A 127 9.01 -0.98 19.99
N ILE A 128 9.61 -0.04 19.26
CA ILE A 128 9.18 1.35 19.14
C ILE A 128 8.76 1.61 17.69
N TRP A 129 7.56 2.16 17.51
CA TRP A 129 7.09 2.57 16.19
C TRP A 129 7.80 3.84 15.74
N GLN A 130 8.60 3.73 14.69
CA GLN A 130 9.22 4.86 14.00
C GLN A 130 8.21 5.43 13.01
N LEU A 131 7.54 6.52 13.39
CA LEU A 131 6.47 7.15 12.62
C LEU A 131 7.01 8.30 11.79
N PHE A 132 6.49 8.51 10.58
CA PHE A 132 6.89 9.65 9.78
C PHE A 132 6.56 11.00 10.45
N LYS A 133 7.33 12.03 10.10
CA LYS A 133 7.15 13.37 10.63
C LYS A 133 5.72 13.89 10.42
N GLY A 134 5.08 14.31 11.50
CA GLY A 134 3.71 14.81 11.51
C GLY A 134 2.63 13.72 11.48
N THR A 135 2.99 12.44 11.50
CA THR A 135 2.02 11.35 11.62
C THR A 135 1.51 11.27 13.04
N ARG A 136 0.19 11.33 13.19
CA ARG A 136 -0.50 11.08 14.46
C ARG A 136 -1.30 9.79 14.33
N LEU A 137 -1.11 8.88 15.28
CA LEU A 137 -1.90 7.67 15.34
C LEU A 137 -3.31 7.99 15.84
N ALA A 138 -4.32 7.67 15.04
CA ALA A 138 -5.69 7.96 15.40
C ALA A 138 -6.11 7.20 16.67
N GLY A 139 -6.81 7.90 17.56
CA GLY A 139 -7.25 7.35 18.84
C GLY A 139 -6.18 7.34 19.94
N VAL A 140 -4.91 7.69 19.65
CA VAL A 140 -3.83 7.79 20.67
C VAL A 140 -3.71 9.21 21.17
N ASP A 141 -3.70 9.40 22.49
CA ASP A 141 -3.26 10.66 23.09
C ASP A 141 -1.73 10.86 22.95
N GLU A 142 -1.28 12.11 22.98
CA GLU A 142 0.12 12.45 22.73
C GLU A 142 1.09 11.84 23.77
N ALA A 143 0.65 11.76 25.03
CA ALA A 143 1.46 11.22 26.12
C ALA A 143 1.71 9.72 25.94
N ALA A 144 0.68 8.93 25.63
CA ALA A 144 0.80 7.52 25.32
C ALA A 144 1.61 7.29 24.03
N SER A 145 1.41 8.12 23.00
CA SER A 145 2.17 8.02 21.75
C SER A 145 3.68 8.14 22.00
N SER A 146 4.10 9.07 22.86
CA SER A 146 5.53 9.31 23.15
C SER A 146 6.29 8.13 23.78
N GLN A 147 5.56 7.19 24.40
CA GLN A 147 6.16 6.01 25.04
C GLN A 147 6.44 4.88 24.04
N TRP A 148 5.61 4.77 23.00
CA TRP A 148 5.59 3.61 22.08
C TRP A 148 5.92 3.97 20.64
N SER A 149 6.13 5.27 20.37
CA SER A 149 6.50 5.76 19.06
C SER A 149 7.56 6.85 19.15
N ARG A 150 8.32 6.98 18.08
CA ARG A 150 9.27 8.06 17.85
C ARG A 150 9.03 8.63 16.48
N GLU A 151 9.11 9.95 16.38
CA GLU A 151 8.97 10.64 15.12
C GLU A 151 10.29 10.60 14.34
N LEU A 152 10.20 10.26 13.06
CA LEU A 152 11.29 10.34 12.09
C LEU A 152 11.55 11.79 11.70
N THR A 153 12.75 12.09 11.22
CA THR A 153 13.14 13.45 10.82
C THR A 153 12.57 13.89 9.47
N PHE A 154 11.89 13.00 8.75
CA PHE A 154 11.35 13.20 7.39
C PHE A 154 9.91 12.71 7.27
N LYS A 155 9.16 13.27 6.30
CA LYS A 155 7.74 12.94 6.05
C LYS A 155 7.60 11.78 5.07
N CYS A 156 6.43 11.13 5.09
CA CYS A 156 6.03 10.15 4.07
C CYS A 156 5.44 10.81 2.82
N ASN A 157 6.24 11.59 2.11
CA ASN A 157 5.84 12.12 0.82
C ASN A 157 6.99 11.95 -0.19
N TYR A 158 6.66 11.97 -1.48
CA TYR A 158 7.66 11.72 -2.53
C TYR A 158 8.76 12.80 -2.61
N ASN A 159 8.52 14.02 -2.13
CA ASN A 159 9.53 15.08 -2.10
C ASN A 159 10.57 14.87 -0.98
N ASP A 160 10.16 14.32 0.16
CA ASP A 160 11.02 14.02 1.30
C ASP A 160 11.75 12.69 1.12
N LEU A 161 11.07 11.68 0.57
CA LEU A 161 11.62 10.36 0.29
C LEU A 161 12.53 10.34 -0.94
N LYS A 162 12.26 11.21 -1.92
CA LYS A 162 12.99 11.34 -3.20
C LYS A 162 13.30 9.99 -3.87
N PRO A 163 12.31 9.12 -4.06
CA PRO A 163 12.54 7.83 -4.68
C PRO A 163 13.04 8.02 -6.12
N ASP A 164 14.18 7.41 -6.43
CA ASP A 164 14.63 7.24 -7.80
C ASP A 164 13.96 6.01 -8.40
N TYR A 165 12.76 6.18 -8.96
CA TYR A 165 11.95 5.08 -9.49
C TYR A 165 12.61 4.31 -10.66
N PHE A 166 13.55 4.94 -11.37
CA PHE A 166 14.35 4.29 -12.42
C PHE A 166 15.35 3.29 -11.85
N ASN A 167 15.78 3.48 -10.60
CA ASN A 167 16.74 2.60 -9.92
C ASN A 167 16.10 1.85 -8.73
N LEU A 168 14.85 2.13 -8.38
CA LEU A 168 14.14 1.50 -7.27
C LEU A 168 13.73 0.08 -7.62
N ARG A 169 14.62 -0.88 -7.38
CA ARG A 169 14.43 -2.31 -7.65
C ARG A 169 13.41 -2.94 -6.72
N THR A 170 12.43 -3.66 -7.22
CA THR A 170 11.34 -4.26 -6.40
C THR A 170 11.45 -5.77 -6.19
N GLY A 171 12.39 -6.44 -6.87
CA GLY A 171 12.66 -7.88 -6.78
C GLY A 171 13.11 -8.37 -5.40
N LEU A 172 13.37 -9.68 -5.28
CA LEU A 172 13.72 -10.32 -4.00
C LEU A 172 14.86 -9.61 -3.27
N TYR A 173 15.97 -9.35 -3.97
CA TYR A 173 17.13 -8.67 -3.38
C TYR A 173 16.79 -7.28 -2.86
N GLY A 174 15.98 -6.52 -3.61
CA GLY A 174 15.49 -5.23 -3.13
C GLY A 174 14.67 -5.38 -1.83
N GLN A 175 13.81 -6.40 -1.71
CA GLN A 175 13.08 -6.62 -0.46
C GLN A 175 14.00 -7.05 0.68
N GLU A 176 15.06 -7.82 0.41
CA GLU A 176 16.06 -8.18 1.42
C GLU A 176 16.87 -6.97 1.89
N GLU A 177 17.25 -6.07 1.00
CA GLU A 177 17.89 -4.79 1.33
C GLU A 177 16.97 -3.94 2.22
N THR A 178 15.68 -3.85 1.87
CA THR A 178 14.68 -3.18 2.72
C THR A 178 14.63 -3.81 4.11
N LEU A 179 14.57 -5.13 4.20
CA LEU A 179 14.54 -5.83 5.48
C LEU A 179 15.80 -5.52 6.31
N SER A 180 16.97 -5.57 5.68
CA SER A 180 18.26 -5.26 6.31
C SER A 180 18.29 -3.82 6.85
N ALA A 181 17.89 -2.85 6.03
CA ALA A 181 17.89 -1.43 6.40
C ALA A 181 16.93 -1.14 7.58
N ILE A 182 15.73 -1.73 7.56
CA ILE A 182 14.72 -1.51 8.60
C ILE A 182 15.12 -2.20 9.92
N THR A 183 15.65 -3.42 9.85
CA THR A 183 16.09 -4.14 11.05
C THR A 183 17.37 -3.59 11.65
N SER A 184 18.18 -2.87 10.87
CA SER A 184 19.43 -2.23 11.31
C SER A 184 19.30 -0.71 11.50
N TYR A 185 18.07 -0.20 11.56
CA TYR A 185 17.79 1.22 11.78
C TYR A 185 18.56 1.77 13.00
N GLY A 186 19.09 2.99 12.88
CA GLY A 186 19.97 3.60 13.88
C GLY A 186 21.46 3.27 13.71
N THR A 187 21.81 2.24 12.93
CA THR A 187 23.21 1.91 12.58
C THR A 187 23.53 2.03 11.08
N ILE A 188 22.49 2.00 10.24
CA ILE A 188 22.61 2.19 8.78
C ILE A 188 22.33 3.65 8.39
N ASP A 189 22.81 4.05 7.21
CA ASP A 189 22.49 5.34 6.61
C ASP A 189 20.96 5.53 6.48
N ILE A 190 20.49 6.73 6.80
CA ILE A 190 19.09 7.09 6.70
C ILE A 190 18.59 7.07 5.26
N GLU A 191 19.45 7.29 4.27
CA GLU A 191 19.07 7.21 2.86
C GLU A 191 18.74 5.77 2.43
N GLU A 192 19.45 4.76 2.94
CA GLU A 192 19.11 3.35 2.74
C GLU A 192 17.73 2.99 3.33
N VAL A 193 17.41 3.57 4.50
CA VAL A 193 16.09 3.43 5.12
C VAL A 193 15.02 4.06 4.23
N LYS A 194 15.25 5.26 3.69
CA LYS A 194 14.31 5.93 2.77
C LYS A 194 14.10 5.14 1.48
N ILE A 195 15.16 4.55 0.91
CA ILE A 195 15.06 3.67 -0.25
C ILE A 195 14.20 2.45 0.10
N GLY A 196 14.46 1.81 1.24
CA GLY A 196 13.70 0.66 1.69
C GLY A 196 12.20 0.95 1.94
N LEU A 197 11.90 2.11 2.53
CA LEU A 197 10.53 2.59 2.74
C LEU A 197 9.85 2.93 1.41
N SER A 198 10.56 3.56 0.47
CA SER A 198 10.05 3.86 -0.86
C SER A 198 9.70 2.59 -1.63
N ARG A 199 10.58 1.58 -1.57
CA ARG A 199 10.33 0.26 -2.14
C ARG A 199 9.08 -0.39 -1.53
N THR A 200 8.91 -0.28 -0.22
CA THR A 200 7.74 -0.80 0.50
C THR A 200 6.45 -0.08 0.09
N ILE A 201 6.49 1.24 -0.09
CA ILE A 201 5.35 2.02 -0.61
C ILE A 201 4.99 1.54 -2.02
N ALA A 202 5.97 1.37 -2.91
CA ALA A 202 5.73 0.86 -4.26
C ALA A 202 5.12 -0.56 -4.24
N THR A 203 5.69 -1.49 -3.47
CA THR A 203 5.27 -2.90 -3.47
C THR A 203 4.01 -3.20 -2.68
N VAL A 204 3.59 -2.31 -1.77
CA VAL A 204 2.36 -2.50 -0.99
C VAL A 204 1.31 -1.50 -1.42
N SER A 205 1.53 -0.21 -1.15
CA SER A 205 0.54 0.85 -1.38
C SER A 205 0.23 1.01 -2.86
N GLU A 206 1.25 1.28 -3.67
CA GLU A 206 1.04 1.56 -5.09
C GLU A 206 0.62 0.30 -5.85
N ALA A 207 1.19 -0.86 -5.54
CA ALA A 207 0.77 -2.11 -6.17
C ALA A 207 -0.69 -2.49 -5.85
N THR A 208 -1.18 -2.14 -4.66
CA THR A 208 -2.60 -2.33 -4.32
C THR A 208 -3.49 -1.37 -5.12
N ARG A 209 -3.05 -0.12 -5.29
CA ARG A 209 -3.78 0.93 -6.04
C ARG A 209 -3.75 0.71 -7.55
N PHE A 210 -2.67 0.15 -8.09
CA PHE A 210 -2.39 0.08 -9.52
C PHE A 210 -2.09 -1.37 -9.94
N PRO A 211 -3.08 -2.09 -10.53
CA PRO A 211 -2.91 -3.47 -10.95
C PRO A 211 -1.76 -3.68 -11.93
N SER A 212 -1.46 -2.71 -12.80
CA SER A 212 -0.30 -2.77 -13.71
C SER A 212 1.02 -2.91 -12.96
N LEU A 213 1.23 -2.11 -11.90
CA LEU A 213 2.43 -2.23 -11.06
C LEU A 213 2.46 -3.56 -10.32
N SER A 214 1.31 -4.02 -9.79
CA SER A 214 1.29 -5.33 -9.14
C SER A 214 1.72 -6.46 -10.08
N ARG A 215 1.28 -6.41 -11.35
CA ARG A 215 1.68 -7.37 -12.39
C ARG A 215 3.16 -7.26 -12.74
N HIS A 216 3.67 -6.04 -12.86
CA HIS A 216 5.10 -5.77 -13.08
C HIS A 216 5.99 -6.37 -11.97
N ILE A 217 5.65 -6.10 -10.72
CA ILE A 217 6.41 -6.62 -9.56
C ILE A 217 6.30 -8.14 -9.49
N MET A 218 5.12 -8.71 -9.75
CA MET A 218 4.95 -10.17 -9.84
C MET A 218 5.80 -10.79 -10.95
N PHE A 219 5.92 -10.13 -12.10
CA PHE A 219 6.81 -10.56 -13.18
C PHE A 219 8.26 -10.62 -12.71
N GLY A 220 8.77 -9.56 -12.08
CA GLY A 220 10.11 -9.55 -11.49
C GLY A 220 10.34 -10.66 -10.45
N PHE A 221 9.37 -10.91 -9.57
CA PHE A 221 9.46 -12.04 -8.64
C PHE A 221 9.43 -13.41 -9.32
N ASN A 222 8.72 -13.54 -10.45
CA ASN A 222 8.62 -14.78 -11.19
C ASN A 222 9.89 -15.07 -12.00
N SER A 223 10.50 -14.05 -12.60
CA SER A 223 11.77 -14.15 -13.33
C SER A 223 12.99 -14.23 -12.38
N GLY A 224 12.82 -13.82 -11.12
CA GLY A 224 13.92 -13.71 -10.16
C GLY A 224 14.77 -12.46 -10.37
N GLU A 225 14.29 -11.52 -11.19
CA GLU A 225 14.98 -10.29 -11.54
C GLU A 225 14.65 -9.15 -10.57
N ASN A 226 15.54 -8.18 -10.55
CA ASN A 226 15.35 -6.93 -9.84
C ASN A 226 14.85 -5.86 -10.80
N VAL A 227 13.55 -5.88 -11.09
CA VAL A 227 12.93 -4.91 -11.99
C VAL A 227 12.77 -3.54 -11.30
N PRO A 228 13.21 -2.44 -11.93
CA PRO A 228 12.89 -1.09 -11.47
C PRO A 228 11.39 -0.79 -11.51
N VAL A 229 10.93 0.18 -10.71
CA VAL A 229 9.51 0.58 -10.69
C VAL A 229 9.08 1.21 -12.02
N ASP A 230 9.92 2.05 -12.63
CA ASP A 230 9.57 2.79 -13.85
C ASP A 230 9.78 1.99 -15.16
N ASP A 231 10.25 0.73 -15.08
CA ASP A 231 10.50 -0.16 -16.23
C ASP A 231 9.21 -0.88 -16.72
N ILE A 232 8.06 -0.21 -16.66
CA ILE A 232 6.78 -0.81 -17.07
C ILE A 232 6.62 -0.65 -18.59
N GLU A 233 7.25 -1.57 -19.34
CA GLU A 233 7.24 -1.62 -20.81
C GLU A 233 5.81 -1.61 -21.42
N GLN A 234 4.81 -2.14 -20.68
CA GLN A 234 3.44 -2.34 -21.20
C GLN A 234 2.69 -1.07 -21.59
N LEU A 235 3.24 0.12 -21.33
CA LEU A 235 2.55 1.38 -21.57
C LEU A 235 3.33 2.34 -22.49
N GLU A 236 4.54 1.95 -22.93
CA GLU A 236 5.44 2.78 -23.75
C GLU A 236 4.98 3.00 -25.21
N GLY A 237 3.84 2.46 -25.61
CA GLY A 237 3.31 2.59 -26.98
C GLY A 237 2.26 3.69 -27.19
N GLN A 238 1.81 4.39 -26.15
CA GLN A 238 0.71 5.35 -26.27
C GLN A 238 1.20 6.81 -26.40
N PRO A 239 0.78 7.57 -27.43
CA PRO A 239 1.10 8.98 -27.54
C PRO A 239 0.70 9.76 -26.26
N GLY A 240 1.68 10.40 -25.62
CA GLY A 240 1.47 11.17 -24.39
C GLY A 240 1.58 10.38 -23.08
N TRP A 241 2.02 9.12 -23.13
CA TRP A 241 2.34 8.35 -21.93
C TRP A 241 3.51 8.97 -21.15
N LYS A 242 3.38 8.98 -19.82
CA LYS A 242 4.42 9.45 -18.89
C LYS A 242 4.85 8.27 -18.02
N SER A 243 6.07 8.32 -17.49
CA SER A 243 6.62 7.30 -16.58
C SER A 243 5.63 6.89 -15.48
N PHE A 244 5.73 5.66 -14.97
CA PHE A 244 4.82 5.19 -13.92
C PHE A 244 4.83 6.10 -12.68
N SER A 245 5.99 6.67 -12.36
CA SER A 245 6.18 7.76 -11.39
C SER A 245 5.26 8.97 -11.58
N TYR A 246 4.95 9.37 -12.82
CA TYR A 246 3.96 10.41 -13.08
C TYR A 246 2.53 9.98 -12.70
N ILE A 247 2.20 8.71 -12.83
CA ILE A 247 0.82 8.26 -12.63
C ILE A 247 0.52 8.02 -11.16
N VAL A 248 1.47 7.46 -10.40
CA VAL A 248 1.34 7.29 -8.95
C VAL A 248 1.16 8.62 -8.23
N THR A 249 1.80 9.69 -8.71
CA THR A 249 1.66 11.04 -8.14
C THR A 249 0.28 11.66 -8.42
N ASN A 250 -0.49 11.10 -9.35
CA ASN A 250 -1.81 11.59 -9.75
C ASN A 250 -2.98 10.70 -9.27
N TRP A 251 -2.73 9.74 -8.35
CA TRP A 251 -3.76 8.83 -7.85
C TRP A 251 -5.04 9.53 -7.38
N LYS A 252 -4.92 10.58 -6.53
CA LYS A 252 -6.07 11.36 -6.04
C LYS A 252 -6.89 11.96 -7.19
N ILE A 253 -6.22 12.51 -8.20
CA ILE A 253 -6.88 13.11 -9.37
C ILE A 253 -7.61 12.05 -10.19
N ASN A 254 -6.97 10.89 -10.40
CA ASN A 254 -7.59 9.79 -11.13
C ASN A 254 -8.79 9.20 -10.37
N CYS A 255 -8.74 9.11 -9.05
CA CYS A 255 -9.90 8.74 -8.23
C CYS A 255 -11.08 9.72 -8.44
N LYS A 256 -10.84 11.04 -8.44
CA LYS A 256 -11.87 12.04 -8.75
C LYS A 256 -12.50 11.81 -10.12
N ARG A 257 -11.70 11.47 -11.14
CA ARG A 257 -12.21 11.20 -12.49
C ARG A 257 -13.11 9.97 -12.52
N VAL A 258 -12.68 8.87 -11.90
CA VAL A 258 -13.46 7.63 -11.80
C VAL A 258 -14.80 7.89 -11.10
N LEU A 259 -14.78 8.62 -9.98
CA LEU A 259 -15.99 8.91 -9.18
C LEU A 259 -16.98 9.87 -9.84
N ARG A 260 -16.50 10.75 -10.74
CA ARG A 260 -17.40 11.62 -11.53
C ARG A 260 -18.25 10.84 -12.54
N GLY A 261 -17.84 9.60 -12.86
CA GLY A 261 -18.53 8.73 -13.81
C GLY A 261 -18.17 9.01 -15.27
N GLN A 262 -18.56 8.07 -16.14
CA GLN A 262 -18.24 8.06 -17.56
C GLN A 262 -18.77 9.29 -18.30
N GLU A 263 -19.99 9.73 -18.00
CA GLU A 263 -20.64 10.88 -18.66
C GLU A 263 -19.88 12.20 -18.47
N LYS A 264 -19.13 12.32 -17.37
CA LYS A 264 -18.35 13.51 -17.00
C LYS A 264 -16.85 13.32 -17.24
N PHE A 265 -16.45 12.22 -17.87
CA PHE A 265 -15.05 11.94 -18.13
C PHE A 265 -14.52 12.82 -19.26
N THR A 266 -13.35 13.42 -19.04
CA THR A 266 -12.60 14.14 -20.07
C THR A 266 -11.28 13.42 -20.28
N PRO A 267 -10.96 13.01 -21.52
CA PRO A 267 -9.67 12.38 -21.84
C PRO A 267 -8.49 13.21 -21.37
N VAL A 268 -7.46 12.54 -20.88
CA VAL A 268 -6.19 13.16 -20.47
C VAL A 268 -5.01 12.36 -21.02
N PRO A 269 -3.80 12.94 -21.12
CA PRO A 269 -2.62 12.20 -21.55
C PRO A 269 -2.46 10.90 -20.73
N GLY A 270 -2.36 9.77 -21.44
CA GLY A 270 -2.29 8.41 -20.88
C GLY A 270 -3.64 7.71 -20.61
N PHE A 271 -4.76 8.43 -20.61
CA PHE A 271 -6.10 7.87 -20.38
C PHE A 271 -7.10 8.42 -21.41
N PRO A 272 -7.14 7.85 -22.63
CA PRO A 272 -8.03 8.31 -23.70
C PRO A 272 -9.52 8.05 -23.43
N THR A 273 -9.86 7.15 -22.49
CA THR A 273 -11.22 6.71 -22.21
C THR A 273 -11.47 6.55 -20.70
N TYR A 274 -12.74 6.52 -20.28
CA TYR A 274 -13.09 6.28 -18.88
C TYR A 274 -12.62 4.90 -18.42
N GLU A 275 -12.79 3.89 -19.29
CA GLU A 275 -12.41 2.51 -19.05
C GLU A 275 -10.90 2.40 -18.82
N SER A 276 -10.07 3.12 -19.59
CA SER A 276 -8.62 3.07 -19.41
C SER A 276 -8.15 3.64 -18.05
N VAL A 277 -8.87 4.62 -17.46
CA VAL A 277 -8.56 5.07 -16.10
C VAL A 277 -9.10 4.11 -15.03
N VAL A 278 -10.25 3.48 -15.25
CA VAL A 278 -10.83 2.51 -14.31
C VAL A 278 -9.97 1.24 -14.24
N ASP A 279 -9.57 0.69 -15.38
CA ASP A 279 -8.71 -0.50 -15.46
C ASP A 279 -7.32 -0.26 -14.85
N HIS A 280 -6.89 1.00 -14.87
CA HIS A 280 -5.64 1.41 -14.26
C HIS A 280 -5.73 1.53 -12.73
N ILE A 281 -6.88 1.90 -12.17
CA ILE A 281 -7.07 2.04 -10.72
C ILE A 281 -7.74 0.78 -10.14
N GLY A 282 -6.97 0.02 -9.37
CA GLY A 282 -7.45 -1.14 -8.62
C GLY A 282 -8.19 -0.79 -7.34
N VAL A 283 -7.82 0.33 -6.69
CA VAL A 283 -8.46 0.84 -5.46
C VAL A 283 -8.57 2.37 -5.50
N SER A 284 -9.76 2.90 -5.17
CA SER A 284 -10.08 4.33 -5.22
C SER A 284 -10.27 4.92 -3.82
N LEU A 285 -9.87 6.19 -3.66
CA LEU A 285 -10.27 7.01 -2.50
C LEU A 285 -11.78 7.19 -2.47
N CYS A 286 -12.35 7.39 -1.28
CA CYS A 286 -13.75 7.79 -1.17
C CYS A 286 -13.95 9.31 -1.34
N ILE A 287 -15.16 9.71 -1.73
CA ILE A 287 -15.58 11.07 -2.13
C ILE A 287 -15.21 12.14 -1.11
N THR A 288 -15.26 11.85 0.19
CA THR A 288 -15.00 12.82 1.26
C THR A 288 -13.53 13.21 1.42
N GLU A 289 -12.58 12.44 0.88
CA GLU A 289 -11.14 12.77 0.96
C GLU A 289 -10.65 13.55 -0.28
N LEU A 290 -11.56 13.91 -1.18
CA LEU A 290 -11.22 14.47 -2.47
C LEU A 290 -11.20 15.99 -2.49
N ASP A 291 -11.87 16.67 -1.57
CA ASP A 291 -11.71 18.11 -1.39
C ASP A 291 -10.36 18.46 -0.73
#